data_AF-A0A2V6WYV7-F1
#
_entry.id   AF-A0A2V6WYV7-F1
#
_cell.length_a   1.000
_cell.length_b   1.000
_cell.length_c   1.000
_cell.angle_alpha   90.00
_cell.angle_beta   90.00
_cell.angle_gamma   90.00
#
_symmetry.space_group_name_H-M   'P 1'
#
loop_
_entity.id
_entity.type
_entity.pdbx_description
1 polymer ?
#
loop_
_entity_poly.entity_id
_entity_poly.type
_entity_poly.pdbx_seq_one_letter_code
_entity_poly.pdbx_strand_id
1 'polypeptide(L)' 'MRASSPELTMDELRARIAAAGVTIPEHLLPMVQKLLGDALAPLSTVDSRTIRPLEPAVTFDAERGRDDHGR' A
#
# COMPACT_ATOMS: atom_id res chain seq x y z
N MET A 1 -23.96 -6.38 5.77
CA MET A 1 -23.03 -6.59 6.91
C MET A 1 -21.85 -5.66 6.67
N ARG A 2 -21.72 -4.56 7.42
CA ARG A 2 -20.63 -3.58 7.23
C ARG A 2 -19.31 -4.32 7.45
N ALA A 3 -18.37 -4.23 6.52
CA ALA A 3 -16.98 -4.53 6.84
C ALA A 3 -16.53 -3.43 7.80
N SER A 4 -16.49 -3.73 9.10
CA SER A 4 -15.69 -2.94 10.04
C SER A 4 -14.31 -2.82 9.42
N SER A 5 -13.79 -1.60 9.23
CA SER A 5 -12.41 -1.41 8.79
C SER A 5 -11.56 -2.34 9.67
N PRO A 6 -10.90 -3.36 9.10
CA PRO A 6 -10.16 -4.29 9.92
C PRO A 6 -9.08 -3.47 10.59
N GLU A 7 -9.08 -3.45 11.93
CA GLU A 7 -7.95 -2.94 12.68
C GLU A 7 -6.70 -3.64 12.12
N LEU A 8 -5.74 -2.86 11.64
CA LEU A 8 -4.55 -3.38 10.98
C LEU A 8 -3.78 -4.24 11.98
N THR A 9 -3.76 -5.56 11.77
CA THR A 9 -3.17 -6.51 12.73
C THR A 9 -1.63 -6.46 12.67
N MET A 10 -0.97 -6.96 13.72
CA MET A 10 0.50 -7.03 13.76
C MET A 10 1.09 -7.92 12.66
N ASP A 11 0.43 -9.04 12.36
CA ASP A 11 0.86 -9.93 11.28
C ASP A 11 0.74 -9.25 9.92
N GLU A 12 -0.36 -8.54 9.69
CA GLU A 12 -0.56 -7.77 8.46
C GLU A 12 0.46 -6.64 8.32
N LEU A 13 0.79 -5.96 9.43
CA LEU A 13 1.84 -4.94 9.46
C LEU A 13 3.19 -5.53 9.03
N ARG A 14 3.58 -6.67 9.61
CA ARG A 14 4.85 -7.35 9.26
C ARG A 14 4.89 -7.77 7.80
N ALA A 15 3.78 -8.32 7.28
CA ALA A 15 3.68 -8.68 5.87
C ALA A 15 3.84 -7.47 4.94
N ARG A 16 3.22 -6.33 5.27
CA ARG A 16 3.34 -5.08 4.50
C ARG A 16 4.74 -4.48 4.55
N ILE A 17 5.39 -4.51 5.72
CA ILE A 17 6.79 -4.09 5.91
C ILE A 17 7.71 -4.92 5.00
N ALA A 18 7.53 -6.25 5.00
CA ALA A 18 8.29 -7.15 4.13
C ALA A 18 8.03 -6.87 2.63
N ALA A 19 6.77 -6.66 2.24
CA ALA A 19 6.41 -6.35 0.86
C ALA A 19 6.97 -5.00 0.38
N ALA A 20 7.07 -4.01 1.28
CA ALA A 20 7.68 -2.72 0.99
C ALA A 20 9.22 -2.75 1.04
N GLY A 21 9.83 -3.85 1.48
CA GLY A 21 11.28 -3.99 1.59
C GLY A 21 11.91 -3.05 2.62
N VAL A 22 11.14 -2.59 3.60
CA VAL A 22 11.62 -1.67 4.65
C VAL A 22 11.91 -2.44 5.93
N THR A 23 12.96 -2.03 6.65
CA THR A 23 13.27 -2.60 7.97
C THR A 23 12.80 -1.64 9.05
N ILE A 24 11.87 -2.09 9.89
CA ILE A 24 11.37 -1.31 11.02
C ILE A 24 11.76 -2.02 12.33
N PRO A 25 12.42 -1.33 13.28
CA PRO A 25 12.71 -1.86 14.61
C PRO A 25 11.44 -2.33 15.34
N GLU A 26 11.49 -3.49 16.01
CA GLU A 26 10.30 -4.08 16.64
C GLU A 26 9.63 -3.19 17.69
N HIS A 27 10.43 -2.42 18.44
CA HIS A 27 9.91 -1.48 19.45
C HIS A 27 9.09 -0.32 18.85
N LEU A 28 9.20 -0.08 17.53
CA LEU A 28 8.43 0.94 16.82
C LEU A 28 7.15 0.38 16.18
N LEU A 29 6.98 -0.94 16.09
CA LEU A 29 5.82 -1.54 15.42
C LEU A 29 4.46 -1.09 15.99
N PRO A 30 4.27 -0.95 17.32
CA PRO A 30 3.01 -0.43 17.86
C PRO A 30 2.73 1.01 17.42
N MET A 31 3.78 1.84 17.32
CA MET A 31 3.66 3.22 16.87
C MET A 31 3.30 3.29 15.39
N VAL A 32 3.92 2.45 14.56
CA VAL A 32 3.64 2.37 13.12
C VAL A 32 2.22 1.84 12.86
N GLN A 33 1.77 0.84 13.63
CA GLN A 33 0.39 0.34 13.54
C GLN A 33 -0.61 1.47 13.79
N LYS A 34 -0.42 2.24 14.87
CA LYS A 34 -1.29 3.37 15.19
C LYS A 34 -1.25 4.43 14.09
N LEU A 35 -0.06 4.82 13.65
CA LEU A 35 0.12 5.81 12.58
C LEU A 35 -0.62 5.41 11.30
N LEU A 36 -0.48 4.15 10.88
CA LEU A 36 -1.17 3.64 9.71
C LEU A 36 -2.68 3.56 9.92
N GLY A 37 -3.14 3.16 11.10
CA GLY A 37 -4.56 3.21 11.46
C GLY A 37 -5.15 4.60 11.31
N ASP A 38 -4.49 5.61 11.90
CA ASP A 38 -4.92 7.01 11.86
C ASP A 38 -4.87 7.57 10.42
N ALA A 39 -3.80 7.28 9.68
CA ALA A 39 -3.61 7.77 8.31
C ALA A 39 -4.56 7.13 7.29
N LEU A 40 -4.90 5.84 7.47
CA LEU A 40 -5.79 5.10 6.58
C LEU A 40 -7.26 5.22 6.98
N ALA A 41 -7.58 5.64 8.20
CA ALA A 41 -8.95 5.80 8.66
C ALA A 41 -9.82 6.63 7.70
N PRO A 42 -9.39 7.80 7.17
CA PRO A 42 -10.17 8.55 6.20
C PRO A 42 -10.44 7.77 4.91
N LEU A 43 -9.43 7.05 4.42
CA LEU A 43 -9.53 6.27 3.17
C LEU A 43 -10.38 5.01 3.33
N SER A 44 -10.44 4.44 4.54
CA SER A 44 -11.25 3.26 4.82
C SER A 44 -12.76 3.52 4.72
N THR A 45 -13.18 4.79 4.85
CA THR A 45 -14.57 5.20 4.70
C THR A 45 -15.01 5.30 3.24
N VAL A 46 -14.04 5.30 2.32
CA VAL A 46 -14.28 5.39 0.88
C VAL A 46 -14.49 3.98 0.34
N ASP A 47 -15.73 3.65 -0.02
CA ASP A 47 -16.02 2.39 -0.71
C ASP A 47 -15.47 2.44 -2.14
N SER A 48 -14.26 1.91 -2.32
CA SER A 48 -13.59 1.80 -3.62
C SER A 48 -14.44 1.09 -4.68
N ARG A 49 -15.42 0.25 -4.30
CA ARG A 49 -16.31 -0.44 -5.24
C ARG A 49 -17.40 0.46 -5.81
N THR A 50 -17.66 1.60 -5.16
CA THR A 50 -18.60 2.63 -5.63
C THR A 50 -17.94 3.68 -6.50
N ILE A 51 -16.60 3.72 -6.51
CA ILE A 51 -15.82 4.59 -7.38
C ILE A 51 -15.79 3.96 -8.77
N ARG A 52 -16.32 4.67 -9.77
CA ARG A 52 -16.13 4.29 -11.18
C ARG A 52 -14.63 4.31 -11.45
N PRO A 53 -13.99 3.16 -11.74
CA PRO A 53 -12.55 3.15 -12.01
C PRO A 53 -12.31 3.99 -13.26
N LEU A 54 -11.59 5.10 -13.08
CA LEU A 54 -10.93 5.76 -14.19
C LEU A 54 -9.79 4.83 -14.58
N GLU A 55 -9.74 4.37 -15.83
CA GLU A 55 -8.62 3.55 -16.26
C GLU A 55 -7.32 4.34 -16.05
N PRO A 56 -6.35 3.78 -15.31
CA PRO A 56 -5.07 4.44 -15.18
C PRO A 56 -4.49 4.57 -16.58
N ALA A 57 -4.15 5.79 -16.99
CA ALA A 57 -3.46 6.05 -18.25
C ALA A 57 -2.02 5.53 -18.15
N VAL A 58 -1.87 4.20 -18.17
CA VAL A 58 -0.57 3.54 -18.17
C VAL A 58 -0.02 3.63 -19.59
N THR A 59 0.84 4.61 -19.83
CA THR A 59 1.65 4.65 -21.05
C THR A 59 2.87 3.78 -20.85
N PHE A 60 2.96 2.67 -21.59
CA PHE A 60 4.18 1.88 -21.65
C PHE A 60 5.22 2.63 -22.50
N ASP A 61 6.32 3.08 -21.88
CA ASP A 61 7.45 3.64 -22.60
C ASP A 61 8.38 2.53 -23.07
N ALA A 62 8.20 2.12 -24.33
CA ALA A 62 8.99 1.07 -24.98
C ALA A 62 10.42 1.52 -25.38
N GLU A 63 10.74 2.81 -25.27
CA GLU A 63 12.04 3.36 -25.64
C GLU A 63 13.06 3.22 -24.48
N ARG A 64 12.58 3.24 -23.23
CA ARG A 64 13.42 3.22 -22.00
C ARG A 64 14.00 1.85 -21.61
N GLY A 65 13.80 0.83 -22.45
CA GLY A 65 14.33 -0.52 -22.27
C GLY A 65 15.35 -0.94 -23.33
N ARG A 66 15.73 -0.04 -24.24
CA ARG A 66 16.67 -0.33 -25.34
C ARG A 66 18.07 0.23 -25.13
N ASP A 67 18.30 0.89 -24.00
CA ASP A 67 19.54 1.55 -23.62
C ASP A 67 20.44 0.70 -22.68
N ASP A 68 19.97 -0.44 -22.17
CA ASP A 68 20.75 -1.34 -21.28
C ASP A 68 21.20 -2.67 -21.91
N HIS A 69 21.04 -2.85 -23.22
CA HIS A 69 21.55 -4.03 -23.93
C HIS A 69 22.55 -3.65 -25.02
N GLY A 70 23.78 -3.42 -24.56
CA GLY A 70 24.99 -3.87 -25.26
C GLY A 70 25.42 -3.06 -26.48
N ARG A 71 26.24 -2.05 -26.23
CA ARG A 71 27.57 -1.99 -26.85
C ARG A 71 28.59 -1.34 -25.92
#